data_AF-A0A2V6HWS9-F1
#
_entry.id   AF-A0A2V6HWS9-F1
#
_cell.length_a   1.000
_cell.length_b   1.000
_cell.length_c   1.000
_cell.angle_alpha   90.00
_cell.angle_beta   90.00
_cell.angle_gamma   90.00
#
_symmetry.space_group_name_H-M   'P 1'
#
loop_
_entity.id
_entity.type
_entity.pdbx_description
1 polymer ?
#
loop_
_entity_poly.entity_id
_entity_poly.type
_entity_poly.pdbx_seq_one_letter_code
_entity_poly.pdbx_strand_id
1 'polypeptide(L)' 'MTQKKIALDTISELPDEVSLDEIAERIEFLAAIQKGMDQLDRGEGIPHEEVKRQLATWLAG' A
#
# COMPACT_ATOMS: atom_id res chain seq x y z
N MET A 1 -15.98 -0.72 -7.11
CA MET A 1 -16.14 0.28 -6.02
C MET A 1 -15.35 1.52 -6.43
N THR A 2 -15.75 2.74 -6.04
CA THR A 2 -14.97 3.95 -6.40
C THR A 2 -13.84 4.19 -5.39
N GLN A 3 -12.76 4.86 -5.80
CA GLN A 3 -11.66 5.24 -4.87
C GLN A 3 -12.17 6.06 -3.68
N LYS A 4 -13.13 6.96 -3.93
CA LYS A 4 -13.81 7.73 -2.88
C LYS A 4 -14.50 6.82 -1.84
N LYS A 5 -15.19 5.77 -2.29
CA LYS A 5 -15.88 4.84 -1.39
C LYS A 5 -14.89 4.01 -0.57
N ILE A 6 -13.81 3.53 -1.18
CA ILE A 6 -12.74 2.80 -0.47
C ILE A 6 -12.15 3.66 0.66
N ALA A 7 -11.87 4.94 0.37
CA ALA A 7 -11.35 5.87 1.37
C ALA A 7 -12.33 6.10 2.52
N LEU A 8 -13.62 6.34 2.22
CA LEU A 8 -14.65 6.54 3.24
C LEU A 8 -14.86 5.29 4.09
N ASP A 9 -14.96 4.12 3.47
CA ASP A 9 -15.12 2.85 4.18
C ASP A 9 -13.92 2.60 5.10
N THR A 10 -12.69 2.85 4.62
CA THR A 10 -11.47 2.72 5.43
C THR A 10 -11.46 3.67 6.62
N ILE A 11 -11.81 4.94 6.41
CA ILE A 11 -11.85 5.94 7.48
C ILE A 11 -12.91 5.57 8.52
N SER A 12 -14.04 5.01 8.09
CA SER A 12 -15.14 4.61 8.99
C SER A 12 -14.80 3.43 9.90
N GLU A 13 -13.74 2.68 9.59
CA GLU A 13 -13.25 1.54 10.39
C GLU A 13 -12.18 1.96 11.41
N LEU A 14 -11.69 3.21 11.37
CA LEU A 14 -10.67 3.70 12.30
C LEU A 14 -11.28 4.07 13.66
N PRO A 15 -10.51 3.97 14.76
CA PRO A 15 -10.92 4.49 16.07
C PRO A 15 -11.14 6.01 16.04
N ASP A 16 -12.02 6.52 16.90
CA ASP A 16 -12.33 7.95 16.98
C ASP A 16 -11.12 8.80 17.43
N GLU A 17 -10.18 8.21 18.16
CA GLU A 17 -9.00 8.88 18.69
C GLU A 17 -7.83 9.00 17.70
N VAL A 18 -7.99 8.49 16.47
CA VAL A 18 -6.94 8.54 15.44
C VAL A 18 -6.67 9.98 15.01
N SER A 19 -5.39 10.32 14.84
CA SER A 19 -4.99 11.63 14.34
C SER A 19 -5.21 11.76 12.82
N LEU A 20 -5.25 13.01 12.32
CA LEU A 20 -5.32 13.26 10.88
C LEU A 20 -4.08 12.74 10.12
N ASP A 21 -2.92 12.73 10.77
CA ASP A 21 -1.67 12.22 10.18
C ASP A 21 -1.74 10.70 9.99
N GLU A 22 -2.25 9.97 10.99
CA GLU A 22 -2.48 8.52 10.88
C GLU A 22 -3.55 8.17 9.84
N ILE A 23 -4.61 9.00 9.72
CA ILE A 23 -5.60 8.85 8.64
C ILE A 23 -4.92 9.03 7.28
N ALA A 24 -4.08 10.05 7.11
CA ALA A 24 -3.37 10.31 5.88
C ALA A 24 -2.43 9.16 5.52
N GLU A 25 -1.64 8.66 6.47
CA GLU A 25 -0.75 7.50 6.29
C GLU A 25 -1.53 6.26 5.85
N ARG A 26 -2.68 5.98 6.47
CA ARG A 26 -3.54 4.85 6.11
C ARG A 26 -4.02 4.95 4.66
N ILE A 27 -4.42 6.14 4.22
CA ILE A 27 -4.87 6.39 2.85
C ILE A 27 -3.70 6.28 1.86
N GLU A 28 -2.53 6.80 2.20
CA GLU A 28 -1.32 6.67 1.39
C GLU A 28 -0.92 5.21 1.20
N PHE A 29 -0.97 4.42 2.28
CA PHE A 29 -0.71 2.98 2.22
C PHE A 29 -1.66 2.25 1.26
N LEU A 30 -2.97 2.57 1.29
CA LEU A 30 -3.93 2.01 0.35
C LEU A 30 -3.65 2.42 -1.10
N ALA A 31 -3.28 3.68 -1.32
CA ALA A 31 -2.89 4.17 -2.65
C ALA A 31 -1.65 3.43 -3.18
N ALA A 32 -0.66 3.15 -2.30
CA ALA A 32 0.52 2.37 -2.65
C ALA A 32 0.18 0.92 -3.05
N ILE A 33 -0.73 0.26 -2.32
CA ILE A 33 -1.21 -1.08 -2.68
C ILE A 33 -1.88 -1.06 -4.05
N GLN A 34 -2.81 -0.13 -4.29
CA GLN A 34 -3.52 -0.04 -5.57
C GLN A 34 -2.53 0.20 -6.72
N LYS A 35 -1.55 1.09 -6.52
CA LYS A 35 -0.49 1.31 -7.50
C LYS A 35 0.28 0.02 -7.80
N GLY A 36 0.64 -0.75 -6.76
CA GLY A 36 1.31 -2.04 -6.93
C GLY A 36 0.46 -3.04 -7.73
N MET A 37 -0.84 -3.12 -7.45
CA MET A 37 -1.77 -3.97 -8.21
C MET A 37 -1.84 -3.54 -9.69
N ASP A 38 -1.97 -2.24 -9.95
CA ASP A 38 -2.02 -1.71 -11.32
C ASP A 38 -0.70 -1.98 -12.08
N GLN A 39 0.45 -1.98 -11.38
CA GLN A 39 1.74 -2.36 -11.95
C GLN A 39 1.79 -3.84 -12.33
N LEU A 40 1.24 -4.72 -11.48
CA LEU A 40 1.15 -6.15 -11.78
C LEU A 40 0.25 -6.42 -12.99
N ASP A 41 -0.89 -5.73 -13.10
CA ASP A 41 -1.79 -5.84 -14.25
C ASP A 41 -1.12 -5.41 -15.57
N ARG A 42 -0.14 -4.47 -15.50
CA ARG A 42 0.70 -4.06 -16.63
C ARG A 42 1.91 -4.95 -16.89
N GLY A 43 2.12 -5.99 -16.09
CA GLY A 43 3.28 -6.89 -16.20
C GLY A 43 4.60 -6.29 -15.70
N GLU A 44 4.54 -5.24 -14.86
CA GLU A 44 5.72 -4.57 -14.29
C GLU A 44 6.28 -5.27 -13.03
N GLY A 45 5.82 -6.48 -12.75
CA GLY A 45 6.35 -7.30 -11.66
C GLY A 45 7.80 -7.72 -11.91
N ILE A 46 8.51 -8.07 -10.83
CA ILE A 46 9.87 -8.62 -10.90
C ILE A 46 9.88 -10.12 -10.61
N PRO A 47 10.83 -10.89 -11.17
CA PRO A 47 10.97 -12.31 -10.86
C PRO A 47 11.23 -12.57 -9.37
N HIS A 48 10.80 -13.72 -8.86
CA HIS A 48 10.95 -14.07 -7.44
C HIS A 48 12.42 -14.02 -6.95
N GLU A 49 13.38 -14.44 -7.79
CA GLU A 49 14.80 -14.38 -7.45
C GLU A 49 15.33 -12.94 -7.31
N GLU A 50 14.74 -11.99 -8.04
CA GLU A 50 15.04 -10.55 -7.88
C GLU A 50 14.60 -10.05 -6.50
N VAL A 51 13.40 -10.45 -6.07
CA VAL A 51 12.87 -10.10 -4.74
C VAL A 51 13.79 -10.60 -3.63
N LYS A 52 14.25 -11.86 -3.72
CA LYS A 52 15.19 -12.45 -2.73
C LYS A 52 16.48 -11.63 -2.63
N ARG A 53 17.03 -11.20 -3.77
CA ARG A 53 18.26 -10.41 -3.80
C ARG A 53 18.07 -9.04 -3.14
N GLN A 54 16.97 -8.34 -3.43
CA GLN A 54 16.67 -7.04 -2.83
C GLN A 54 16.44 -7.15 -1.32
N LEU A 55 15.71 -8.18 -0.88
CA LEU A 55 15.45 -8.44 0.54
C LEU A 55 16.73 -8.72 1.32
N ALA A 56 17.66 -9.50 0.74
CA ALA A 56 18.95 -9.77 1.37
C ALA A 56 19.77 -8.48 1.62
N THR A 57 19.75 -7.53 0.67
CA THR A 57 20.40 -6.22 0.84
C THR A 57 19.76 -5.42 1.96
N TRP A 58 18.43 -5.41 2.06
CA TRP A 58 17.72 -4.65 3.08
C TRP A 58 17.99 -5.17 4.50
N LEU A 59 18.04 -6.49 4.67
CA LEU A 59 18.29 -7.14 5.97
C LEU A 59 19.76 -7.07 6.41
N ALA A 60 20.67 -6.69 5.52
CA ALA A 60 22.10 -6.57 5.81
C ALA A 60 22.52 -5.16 6.29
N GLY A 61 21.61 -4.18 6.25
CA GLY A 61 21.81 -2.82 6.78
C GLY A 61 21.19 -2.65 8.16
#